data_AF-A0A931N7D0-F1
#
_entry.id   AF-A0A931N7D0-F1
#
_cell.length_a   1.000
_cell.length_b   1.000
_cell.length_c   1.000
_cell.angle_alpha   90.00
_cell.angle_beta   90.00
_cell.angle_gamma   90.00
#
_symmetry.space_group_name_H-M   'P 1'
#
loop_
_entity.id
_entity.type
_entity.pdbx_description
1 polymer ?
#
loop_
_entity_poly.entity_id
_entity_poly.type
_entity_poly.pdbx_seq_one_letter_code
_entity_poly.pdbx_strand_id
1 'polypeptide(L)'
;MRNLSACTLPTAERPTRLGEFDRFFTDFVGATARPAPTRLELRLEGGDAEPVGRDLAARESACCSFFTFTFTPDPTGTVMAIEVPDRHVDVLDTLARRAETAVRARG
;
A
#
# COMPACT_ATOMS: atom_id res chain seq x y z
N MET A 1 13.50 -12.78 -26.55
CA MET A 1 14.17 -11.80 -25.67
C MET A 1 13.08 -10.93 -25.05
N ARG A 2 12.78 -11.11 -23.76
CA ARG A 2 11.71 -10.37 -23.06
C ARG A 2 12.24 -8.97 -22.74
N ASN A 3 11.66 -7.96 -23.38
CA ASN A 3 12.05 -6.57 -23.29
C ASN A 3 11.79 -6.02 -21.87
N LEU A 4 12.85 -5.54 -21.21
CA LEU A 4 12.85 -4.80 -19.95
C LEU A 4 12.37 -3.35 -20.15
N SER A 5 11.18 -3.15 -20.74
CA SER A 5 10.62 -1.80 -20.96
C SER A 5 9.78 -1.30 -19.78
N ALA A 6 9.94 -1.88 -18.59
CA ALA A 6 9.14 -1.58 -17.41
C ALA A 6 9.41 -0.21 -16.75
N CYS A 7 10.25 0.67 -17.30
CA CYS A 7 10.73 1.84 -16.53
C CYS A 7 10.76 3.20 -17.27
N THR A 8 9.91 3.46 -18.26
CA THR A 8 9.78 4.81 -18.84
C THR A 8 8.33 5.17 -19.19
N LEU A 9 7.41 5.10 -18.22
CA LEU A 9 6.13 5.79 -18.34
C LEU A 9 6.34 7.26 -17.93
N PRO A 10 6.04 8.24 -18.81
CA PRO A 10 6.28 9.64 -18.55
C PRO A 10 5.50 10.11 -17.32
N THR A 11 6.20 10.83 -16.45
CA THR A 11 5.77 11.33 -15.13
C THR A 11 4.64 12.37 -15.18
N ALA A 12 3.96 12.53 -16.32
CA ALA A 12 2.89 13.51 -16.54
C ALA A 12 1.47 12.89 -16.53
N GLU A 13 1.33 11.56 -16.68
CA GLU A 13 0.04 10.85 -16.57
C GLU A 13 -0.16 10.15 -15.20
N ARG A 14 0.76 10.36 -14.24
CA ARG A 14 0.66 9.81 -12.87
C ARG A 14 0.38 10.83 -11.76
N PRO A 15 -0.71 11.63 -11.79
CA PRO A 15 -1.18 12.36 -10.60
C PRO A 15 -2.00 11.51 -9.61
N THR A 16 -2.44 10.28 -9.93
CA THR A 16 -3.57 9.63 -9.22
C THR A 16 -3.29 8.19 -8.77
N ARG A 17 -2.19 7.94 -8.04
CA ARG A 17 -2.01 6.67 -7.28
C ARG A 17 -1.54 6.89 -5.86
N LEU A 18 -0.65 7.85 -5.64
CA LEU A 18 -0.33 8.30 -4.27
C LEU A 18 -1.54 8.94 -3.58
N GLY A 19 -2.34 9.74 -4.29
CA GLY A 19 -3.57 10.30 -3.72
C GLY A 19 -4.64 9.26 -3.37
N GLU A 20 -4.70 8.14 -4.11
CA GLU A 20 -5.63 7.04 -3.81
C GLU A 20 -5.18 6.26 -2.57
N PHE A 21 -3.88 6.00 -2.42
CA PHE A 21 -3.32 5.44 -1.18
C PHE A 21 -3.49 6.39 0.00
N ASP A 22 -3.18 7.69 -0.16
CA ASP A 22 -3.34 8.68 0.90
C ASP A 22 -4.81 8.77 1.36
N ARG A 23 -5.76 8.73 0.42
CA ARG A 23 -7.19 8.65 0.71
C ARG A 23 -7.57 7.34 1.38
N PHE A 24 -7.09 6.20 0.87
CA PHE A 24 -7.33 4.90 1.46
C PHE A 24 -6.84 4.83 2.91
N PHE A 25 -5.65 5.37 3.19
CA PHE A 25 -5.10 5.47 4.54
C PHE A 25 -5.98 6.35 5.43
N THR A 26 -6.43 7.47 4.89
CA THR A 26 -7.28 8.41 5.62
C THR A 26 -8.68 7.88 5.82
N ASP A 27 -9.23 7.02 4.95
CA ASP A 27 -10.61 6.56 5.04
C ASP A 27 -10.73 5.25 5.83
N PHE A 28 -9.77 4.33 5.63
CA PHE A 28 -9.90 2.92 6.04
C PHE A 28 -8.77 2.40 6.93
N VAL A 29 -7.69 3.13 7.18
CA VAL A 29 -6.59 2.63 8.03
C VAL A 29 -6.69 3.24 9.43
N GLY A 30 -6.84 2.36 10.43
CA GLY A 30 -6.88 2.77 11.85
C GLY A 30 -5.54 2.62 12.57
N ALA A 31 -4.68 1.72 12.12
CA ALA A 31 -3.36 1.53 12.69
C ALA A 31 -2.35 1.04 11.65
N THR A 32 -1.07 1.34 11.89
CA THR A 32 0.05 0.85 11.10
C THR A 32 1.04 0.11 11.99
N ALA A 33 1.67 -0.91 11.46
CA ALA A 33 2.74 -1.65 12.12
C ALA A 33 3.84 -1.99 11.10
N ARG A 34 5.11 -1.93 11.55
CA ARG A 34 6.26 -2.28 10.72
C ARG A 34 7.06 -3.42 11.36
N PRO A 35 6.61 -4.69 11.20
CA PRO A 35 7.28 -5.83 11.82
C PRO A 35 8.67 -6.13 11.23
N ALA A 36 8.93 -5.73 9.98
CA ALA A 36 10.23 -5.90 9.33
C ALA A 36 10.55 -4.76 8.35
N PRO A 37 11.85 -4.53 8.02
CA PRO A 37 12.24 -3.54 7.02
C PRO A 37 11.60 -3.76 5.65
N THR A 38 11.21 -4.99 5.31
CA THR A 38 10.58 -5.32 4.03
C THR A 38 9.07 -5.52 4.13
N ARG A 39 8.45 -5.32 5.31
CA ARG A 39 7.04 -5.62 5.54
C ARG A 39 6.34 -4.51 6.33
N LEU A 40 5.28 -3.97 5.75
CA LEU A 40 4.36 -3.00 6.36
C LEU A 40 3.00 -3.66 6.54
N GLU A 41 2.37 -3.43 7.70
CA GLU A 41 1.03 -3.93 8.00
C GLU A 41 0.10 -2.76 8.28
N LEU A 42 -1.07 -2.76 7.64
CA LEU A 42 -2.11 -1.77 7.77
C LEU A 42 -3.35 -2.45 8.34
N ARG A 43 -3.80 -2.01 9.51
CA ARG A 43 -5.05 -2.49 10.10
C ARG A 43 -6.21 -1.72 9.49
N LEU A 44 -7.00 -2.42 8.69
CA LEU A 44 -8.14 -1.90 7.98
C LEU A 44 -9.36 -1.88 8.89
N GLU A 45 -10.06 -0.75 8.90
CA GLU A 45 -11.29 -0.51 9.65
C GLU A 45 -12.42 -0.14 8.69
N GLY A 46 -13.60 -0.71 8.91
CA GLY A 46 -14.79 -0.47 8.09
C GLY A 46 -15.13 -1.63 7.14
N GLY A 47 -16.43 -1.80 6.87
CA GLY A 47 -16.96 -2.97 6.14
C GLY A 47 -16.47 -3.10 4.69
N ASP A 48 -16.21 -1.97 4.02
CA ASP A 48 -15.76 -1.95 2.62
C ASP A 48 -14.23 -1.88 2.46
N ALA A 49 -13.48 -1.85 3.56
CA ALA A 49 -12.04 -1.60 3.52
C ALA A 49 -11.24 -2.68 2.78
N GLU A 50 -11.61 -3.95 2.98
CA GLU A 50 -10.92 -5.07 2.35
C GLU A 50 -11.16 -5.14 0.82
N PRO A 51 -12.39 -5.05 0.29
CA PRO A 51 -12.64 -4.92 -1.16
C PRO A 51 -11.90 -3.75 -1.80
N VAL A 52 -11.93 -2.57 -1.17
CA VAL A 52 -11.25 -1.37 -1.69
C VAL A 52 -9.72 -1.56 -1.68
N GLY A 53 -9.18 -2.11 -0.59
CA GLY A 53 -7.75 -2.40 -0.48
C GLY A 53 -7.28 -3.42 -1.51
N ARG A 54 -8.09 -4.42 -1.84
CA ARG A 54 -7.77 -5.41 -2.89
C ARG A 54 -7.76 -4.82 -4.28
N ASP A 55 -8.72 -3.96 -4.62
CA ASP A 55 -8.73 -3.27 -5.92
C ASP A 55 -7.48 -2.39 -6.08
N LEU A 56 -7.13 -1.64 -5.03
CA LEU A 56 -5.92 -0.81 -5.00
C LEU A 56 -4.64 -1.66 -5.15
N ALA A 57 -4.53 -2.76 -4.41
CA ALA A 57 -3.42 -3.70 -4.51
C ALA A 57 -3.28 -4.33 -5.91
N ALA A 58 -4.39 -4.68 -6.56
CA ALA A 58 -4.39 -5.23 -7.91
C ALA A 58 -3.88 -4.20 -8.94
N ARG A 59 -4.33 -2.94 -8.84
CA ARG A 59 -3.87 -1.84 -9.69
C ARG A 59 -2.39 -1.54 -9.49
N GLU A 60 -1.93 -1.57 -8.25
CA GLU A 60 -0.53 -1.30 -7.92
C GLU A 60 0.37 -2.45 -8.40
N SER A 61 -0.03 -3.70 -8.19
CA SER A 61 0.71 -4.88 -8.68
C SER A 61 0.84 -4.88 -10.21
N ALA A 62 -0.14 -4.35 -10.93
CA ALA A 62 -0.07 -4.19 -12.39
C ALA A 62 0.95 -3.12 -12.84
N CYS A 63 1.24 -2.13 -11.99
CA CYS A 63 2.22 -1.08 -12.24
C CYS A 63 3.62 -1.42 -11.73
N CYS A 64 3.67 -2.06 -10.57
CA CYS A 64 4.83 -2.30 -9.74
C CYS A 64 4.73 -3.74 -9.21
N SER A 65 5.08 -4.71 -10.06
CA SER A 65 4.93 -6.15 -9.77
C SER A 65 5.85 -6.68 -8.66
N PHE A 66 6.69 -5.83 -8.08
CA PHE A 66 7.54 -6.20 -6.95
C PHE A 66 6.82 -6.14 -5.61
N PHE A 67 5.67 -5.46 -5.51
CA PHE A 67 4.87 -5.49 -4.31
C PHE A 67 4.17 -6.84 -4.15
N THR A 68 4.19 -7.35 -2.93
CA THR A 68 3.37 -8.49 -2.53
C THR A 68 2.36 -8.01 -1.51
N PHE A 69 1.08 -8.25 -1.78
CA PHE A 69 -0.03 -7.86 -0.91
C PHE A 69 -0.70 -9.10 -0.33
N THR A 70 -0.83 -9.15 0.99
CA THR A 70 -1.53 -10.22 1.70
C THR A 70 -2.63 -9.61 2.55
N PHE A 71 -3.83 -10.18 2.50
CA PHE A 71 -4.96 -9.78 3.32
C PHE A 71 -5.28 -10.89 4.30
N THR A 72 -5.21 -10.60 5.59
CA THR A 72 -5.45 -11.57 6.66
C THR A 72 -6.61 -11.08 7.53
N PRO A 73 -7.66 -11.89 7.74
CA PRO A 73 -8.72 -11.56 8.70
C PRO A 73 -8.14 -11.40 10.11
N ASP A 74 -8.59 -10.39 10.84
CA ASP A 74 -8.21 -10.09 12.21
C ASP A 74 -9.49 -9.96 13.08
N PRO A 75 -9.46 -10.21 14.40
CA PRO A 75 -10.63 -10.08 15.25
C PRO A 75 -11.30 -8.69 15.19
N THR A 76 -10.55 -7.66 14.81
CA THR A 76 -11.04 -6.28 14.70
C THR A 76 -11.30 -5.81 13.27
N GLY A 77 -11.07 -6.65 12.25
CA GLY A 77 -11.22 -6.27 10.85
C GLY A 77 -10.31 -7.10 9.93
N THR A 78 -9.51 -6.43 9.11
CA THR A 78 -8.59 -7.08 8.16
C THR A 78 -7.24 -6.41 8.24
N VAL A 79 -6.16 -7.18 8.23
CA VAL A 79 -4.79 -6.67 8.10
C VAL A 79 -4.34 -6.81 6.66
N MET A 80 -3.95 -5.70 6.05
CA MET A 80 -3.28 -5.66 4.76
C MET A 80 -1.77 -5.58 4.99
N ALA A 81 -1.06 -6.66 4.69
CA ALA A 81 0.39 -6.70 4.69
C ALA A 81 0.93 -6.39 3.29
N ILE A 82 1.92 -5.51 3.22
CA ILE A 82 2.62 -5.06 2.02
C ILE A 82 4.08 -5.43 2.17
N GLU A 83 4.59 -6.25 1.26
CA GLU A 83 5.97 -6.71 1.24
C GLU A 83 6.69 -6.27 -0.04
N VAL A 84 7.97 -5.96 0.11
CA VAL A 84 8.87 -5.60 -1.00
C VAL A 84 10.22 -6.31 -0.88
N PRO A 85 10.93 -6.57 -1.99
CA PRO A 85 12.33 -6.98 -1.94
C PRO A 85 13.22 -5.89 -1.31
N ASP A 86 14.33 -6.28 -0.68
CA ASP A 86 15.28 -5.38 0.02
C ASP A 86 15.68 -4.12 -0.79
N ARG A 87 15.80 -4.26 -2.11
CA ARG A 87 16.16 -3.16 -3.03
C ARG A 87 15.09 -2.07 -3.18
N HIS A 88 13.90 -2.24 -2.62
CA HIS A 88 12.78 -1.29 -2.69
C HIS A 88 12.24 -0.89 -1.31
N VAL A 89 13.02 -1.10 -0.25
CA VAL A 89 12.65 -0.72 1.13
C VAL A 89 12.35 0.79 1.24
N ASP A 90 13.06 1.62 0.48
CA ASP A 90 12.86 3.07 0.38
C ASP A 90 11.44 3.45 -0.09
N VAL A 91 10.90 2.69 -1.03
CA VAL A 91 9.51 2.84 -1.51
C VAL A 91 8.53 2.49 -0.39
N LEU A 92 8.77 1.37 0.30
CA LEU A 92 7.93 0.92 1.41
C LEU A 92 7.99 1.89 2.60
N ASP A 93 9.15 2.49 2.88
CA ASP A 93 9.34 3.52 3.91
C ASP A 93 8.56 4.80 3.61
N THR A 94 8.51 5.18 2.33
CA THR A 94 7.69 6.31 1.90
C THR A 94 6.20 6.04 2.07
N LEU A 95 5.77 4.81 1.79
CA LEU A 95 4.38 4.38 2.00
C LEU A 95 4.03 4.35 3.50
N ALA A 96 4.91 3.79 4.33
CA ALA A 96 4.73 3.73 5.78
C ALA A 96 4.56 5.12 6.39
N ARG A 97 5.45 6.07 6.05
CA ARG A 97 5.39 7.45 6.56
C ARG A 97 4.08 8.14 6.22
N ARG A 98 3.53 7.89 5.03
CA ARG A 98 2.24 8.44 4.58
C ARG A 98 1.09 7.86 5.39
N ALA A 99 1.06 6.53 5.53
CA ALA A 99 0.05 5.85 6.32
C ALA A 99 0.08 6.27 7.80
N GLU A 100 1.27 6.38 8.40
CA GLU A 100 1.45 6.89 9.76
C GLU A 100 0.94 8.33 9.92
N THR A 101 1.22 9.19 8.94
CA THR A 101 0.73 10.58 8.95
C THR A 101 -0.79 10.63 8.88
N ALA A 102 -1.41 9.82 8.02
CA ALA A 102 -2.87 9.74 7.90
C ALA A 102 -3.53 9.20 9.17
N VAL A 103 -2.99 8.14 9.77
CA VAL A 103 -3.51 7.57 11.03
C VAL A 103 -3.41 8.59 12.16
N ARG A 104 -2.30 9.32 12.27
CA ARG A 104 -2.13 10.38 13.28
C ARG A 104 -3.09 11.55 13.08
N ALA A 105 -3.50 11.83 11.85
CA ALA A 105 -4.46 12.91 11.56
C ALA A 105 -5.93 12.52 11.89
N ARG A 106 -6.22 11.23 12.07
CA ARG A 106 -7.55 10.71 12.43
C ARG A 106 -7.82 10.63 13.93
N GLY A 107 -6.76 10.55 14.75
CA GLY A 107 -6.83 10.45 16.21
C GLY A 107 -6.70 11.81 16.90
#